data_AF-A0A182TAV0-F1
#
_entry.id   AF-A0A182TAV0-F1
#
_cell.length_a   1.000
_cell.length_b   1.000
_cell.length_c   1.000
_cell.angle_alpha   90.00
_cell.angle_beta   90.00
_cell.angle_gamma   90.00
#
_symmetry.space_group_name_H-M   'P 1'
#
loop_
_entity.id
_entity.type
_entity.pdbx_description
1 polymer ?
#
loop_
_entity_poly.entity_id
_entity_poly.type
_entity_poly.pdbx_seq_one_letter_code
_entity_poly.pdbx_strand_id
1 'polypeptide(L)'
;DFTGGTLGLAWVASASGASGGICEKYKTYTETVGGLYQSTKRSLNTGIITFVNYNTRVPPKVSQLTLAHEIGHNFGSPHDYPAECRPGGNNGNYIMFASATSGIRLNNGKFSPCSVRNISNVLDAIDENKKRNCFQASEGAFCGNKIVEIGEECDCGFNEEECMDKCCYPREMTDAMKIENATAQSCGRRARTQCSPSQGPCCDSNTCRFIPSDAKVTCKEETECSWGSTCNGTTPECPEPKPRDDKTKCNNGTQLCIKGECSGSICLLWNMTECFLTSNIIPNIDKRKLCELACQNGNDTNTCRSTSEFAREYGLPDGGYSLRPGSPCDNFQGYCDVFLKCRAVDAEGALVRLKNLLFNKKTLQTVAEWATERWYLVCLFGIVFFIMMGIFIKCCAVHTPSSNPKKAAAYRISDTLRRPMNTL
;
A
#
# COMPACT_ATOMS: atom_id res chain seq x y z
N ASP A 1 -2.50 14.86 -0.77
CA ASP A 1 -2.33 14.31 -2.12
C ASP A 1 -0.84 14.23 -2.40
N PHE A 2 -0.26 13.03 -2.36
CA PHE A 2 1.17 12.84 -2.57
C PHE A 2 1.49 12.72 -4.06
N THR A 3 2.74 12.98 -4.43
CA THR A 3 3.17 12.89 -5.83
C THR A 3 3.20 11.44 -6.30
N GLY A 4 3.04 11.25 -7.62
CA GLY A 4 3.18 9.93 -8.26
C GLY A 4 2.07 8.92 -7.94
N GLY A 5 0.97 9.34 -7.31
CA GLY A 5 -0.12 8.44 -6.94
C GLY A 5 0.16 7.63 -5.68
N THR A 6 1.10 8.08 -4.84
CA THR A 6 1.52 7.40 -3.61
C THR A 6 0.40 7.45 -2.56
N LEU A 7 -0.08 6.29 -2.13
CA LEU A 7 -1.14 6.18 -1.11
C LEU A 7 -0.60 5.99 0.30
N GLY A 8 0.63 5.50 0.44
CA GLY A 8 1.28 5.27 1.71
C GLY A 8 2.80 5.13 1.58
N LEU A 9 3.47 5.15 2.71
CA LEU A 9 4.89 4.89 2.81
C LEU A 9 5.23 4.33 4.19
N ALA A 10 6.01 3.26 4.23
CA ALA A 10 6.46 2.62 5.45
C ALA A 10 7.92 2.16 5.38
N TRP A 11 8.54 2.04 6.55
CA TRP A 11 9.84 1.39 6.69
C TRP A 11 9.69 -0.12 6.67
N VAL A 12 10.50 -0.79 5.86
CA VAL A 12 10.46 -2.25 5.72
C VAL A 12 11.31 -2.92 6.80
N ALA A 13 10.73 -3.85 7.57
CA ALA A 13 11.53 -4.66 8.50
C ALA A 13 12.44 -5.66 7.80
N SER A 14 13.52 -6.04 8.48
CA SER A 14 14.41 -7.11 8.06
C SER A 14 14.75 -8.03 9.22
N ALA A 15 14.84 -9.32 8.92
CA ALA A 15 15.35 -10.34 9.83
C ALA A 15 16.87 -10.23 10.05
N SER A 16 17.61 -9.67 9.09
CA SER A 16 19.08 -9.66 9.06
C SER A 16 19.72 -8.38 9.62
N GLY A 17 19.01 -7.66 10.50
CA GLY A 17 19.56 -6.51 11.23
C GLY A 17 19.48 -5.15 10.53
N ALA A 18 18.89 -5.06 9.33
CA ALA A 18 18.57 -3.75 8.75
C ALA A 18 17.54 -3.04 9.65
N SER A 19 17.73 -1.73 9.86
CA SER A 19 16.87 -0.95 10.76
C SER A 19 15.57 -0.58 10.05
N GLY A 20 14.44 -0.81 10.72
CA GLY A 20 13.13 -0.54 10.14
C GLY A 20 12.04 -1.51 10.61
N GLY A 21 10.80 -1.05 10.46
CA GLY A 21 9.58 -1.78 10.73
C GLY A 21 9.35 -2.09 12.21
N ILE A 22 8.61 -3.17 12.49
CA ILE A 22 8.17 -3.53 13.84
C ILE A 22 9.34 -3.64 14.83
N CYS A 23 9.08 -3.20 16.07
CA CYS A 23 10.01 -3.25 17.20
C CYS A 23 11.34 -2.47 17.05
N GLU A 24 11.45 -1.57 16.07
CA GLU A 24 12.62 -0.69 15.94
C GLU A 24 12.68 0.36 17.06
N LYS A 25 13.88 0.66 17.59
CA LYS A 25 14.07 1.68 18.63
C LYS A 25 14.33 3.06 18.04
N TYR A 26 14.02 4.08 18.84
CA TYR A 26 14.55 5.43 18.64
C TYR A 26 16.08 5.40 18.77
N LYS A 27 16.80 5.71 17.68
CA LYS A 27 18.28 5.76 17.65
C LYS A 27 18.80 6.78 16.64
N THR A 28 20.09 7.08 16.71
CA THR A 28 20.78 8.03 15.82
C THR A 28 21.09 7.37 14.48
N TYR A 29 20.81 8.07 13.39
CA TYR A 29 21.13 7.71 12.02
C TYR A 29 21.93 8.84 11.38
N THR A 30 22.89 8.47 10.53
CA THR A 30 23.67 9.39 9.71
C THR A 30 23.05 9.46 8.32
N GLU A 31 22.64 10.65 7.91
CA GLU A 31 22.05 10.92 6.61
C GLU A 31 22.92 11.92 5.84
N THR A 32 22.94 11.80 4.52
CA THR A 32 23.63 12.76 3.65
C THR A 32 22.59 13.69 3.05
N VAL A 33 22.50 14.92 3.55
CA VAL A 33 21.56 15.94 3.05
C VAL A 33 22.38 17.02 2.35
N GLY A 34 22.17 17.19 1.04
CA GLY A 34 22.93 18.17 0.25
C GLY A 34 24.45 17.92 0.21
N GLY A 35 24.90 16.67 0.37
CA GLY A 35 26.32 16.30 0.41
C GLY A 35 26.99 16.43 1.77
N LEU A 36 26.27 16.87 2.81
CA LEU A 36 26.77 16.97 4.18
C LEU A 36 26.22 15.83 5.04
N TYR A 37 27.08 15.25 5.88
CA TYR A 37 26.67 14.25 6.87
C TYR A 37 25.97 14.94 8.04
N GLN A 38 24.70 14.60 8.25
CA GLN A 38 23.92 15.06 9.38
C GLN A 38 23.48 13.86 10.23
N SER A 39 23.73 13.93 11.53
CA SER A 39 23.24 12.92 12.48
C SER A 39 21.88 13.35 13.02
N THR A 40 20.85 12.53 12.79
CA THR A 40 19.49 12.76 13.28
C THR A 40 19.00 11.55 14.06
N LYS A 41 18.16 11.76 15.08
CA LYS A 41 17.55 10.65 15.82
C LYS A 41 16.16 10.38 15.27
N ARG A 42 15.85 9.12 14.97
CA ARG A 42 14.58 8.71 14.35
C ARG A 42 14.07 7.39 14.95
N SER A 43 12.77 7.15 14.79
CA SER A 43 12.13 5.85 15.02
C SER A 43 11.61 5.33 13.68
N LEU A 44 12.16 4.21 13.20
CA LEU A 44 11.82 3.66 11.88
C LEU A 44 10.76 2.54 11.96
N ASN A 45 9.99 2.49 13.05
CA ASN A 45 8.79 1.67 13.23
C ASN A 45 7.52 2.46 12.87
N THR A 46 7.59 3.22 11.78
CA THR A 46 6.57 4.20 11.38
C THR A 46 6.11 3.95 9.96
N GLY A 47 4.87 4.35 9.68
CA GLY A 47 4.28 4.38 8.36
C GLY A 47 3.24 5.49 8.27
N ILE A 48 2.96 5.94 7.05
CA ILE A 48 1.95 6.94 6.75
C ILE A 48 1.03 6.44 5.65
N ILE A 49 -0.23 6.85 5.70
CA ILE A 49 -1.20 6.67 4.61
C ILE A 49 -1.92 7.99 4.33
N THR A 50 -2.48 8.12 3.13
CA THR A 50 -3.36 9.24 2.78
C THR A 50 -4.71 8.74 2.28
N PHE A 51 -5.76 9.49 2.59
CA PHE A 51 -7.12 9.23 2.09
C PHE A 51 -7.44 9.99 0.80
N VAL A 52 -6.43 10.60 0.16
CA VAL A 52 -6.59 11.41 -1.06
C VAL A 52 -5.54 11.04 -2.10
N ASN A 53 -5.99 10.78 -3.33
CA ASN A 53 -5.13 10.50 -4.47
C ASN A 53 -5.64 11.22 -5.71
N TYR A 54 -4.78 11.93 -6.43
CA TYR A 54 -5.15 12.76 -7.60
C TYR A 54 -6.37 13.65 -7.30
N ASN A 55 -6.29 14.36 -6.18
CA ASN A 55 -7.30 15.26 -5.63
C ASN A 55 -8.70 14.63 -5.41
N THR A 56 -8.77 13.30 -5.31
CA THR A 56 -10.01 12.55 -5.10
C THR A 56 -9.91 11.72 -3.81
N ARG A 57 -10.99 11.67 -3.03
CA ARG A 57 -11.05 10.87 -1.80
C ARG A 57 -11.03 9.39 -2.15
N VAL A 58 -10.15 8.64 -1.50
CA VAL A 58 -10.00 7.19 -1.65
C VAL A 58 -11.14 6.49 -0.88
N PRO A 59 -11.83 5.49 -1.46
CA PRO A 59 -12.88 4.75 -0.76
C PRO A 59 -12.34 4.04 0.50
N PRO A 60 -13.12 3.93 1.59
CA PRO A 60 -12.68 3.31 2.84
C PRO A 60 -12.07 1.90 2.67
N LYS A 61 -12.66 1.08 1.79
CA LYS A 61 -12.16 -0.27 1.49
C LYS A 61 -10.73 -0.25 0.94
N VAL A 62 -10.44 0.66 0.01
CA VAL A 62 -9.09 0.80 -0.56
C VAL A 62 -8.13 1.36 0.50
N SER A 63 -8.57 2.33 1.31
CA SER A 63 -7.75 2.89 2.39
C SER A 63 -7.37 1.86 3.46
N GLN A 64 -8.28 0.96 3.83
CA GLN A 64 -7.99 -0.17 4.73
C GLN A 64 -6.93 -1.10 4.14
N LEU A 65 -6.99 -1.37 2.85
CA LEU A 65 -6.00 -2.20 2.16
C LEU A 65 -4.65 -1.51 2.03
N THR A 66 -4.62 -0.19 1.78
CA THR A 66 -3.39 0.60 1.83
C THR A 66 -2.77 0.55 3.22
N LEU A 67 -3.56 0.70 4.29
CA LEU A 67 -3.05 0.55 5.66
C LEU A 67 -2.44 -0.84 5.88
N ALA A 68 -3.13 -1.90 5.45
CA ALA A 68 -2.63 -3.26 5.54
C ALA A 68 -1.33 -3.47 4.73
N HIS A 69 -1.19 -2.82 3.57
CA HIS A 69 0.01 -2.83 2.74
C HIS A 69 1.21 -2.22 3.47
N GLU A 70 1.04 -1.01 4.01
CA GLU A 70 2.11 -0.33 4.76
C GLU A 70 2.47 -1.05 6.06
N ILE A 71 1.49 -1.69 6.72
CA ILE A 71 1.75 -2.58 7.85
C ILE A 71 2.52 -3.82 7.37
N GLY A 72 2.16 -4.41 6.23
CA GLY A 72 2.90 -5.52 5.62
C GLY A 72 4.38 -5.22 5.39
N HIS A 73 4.70 -3.99 4.96
CA HIS A 73 6.07 -3.50 4.92
C HIS A 73 6.73 -3.45 6.31
N ASN A 74 6.07 -2.88 7.31
CA ASN A 74 6.58 -2.86 8.68
C ASN A 74 6.83 -4.27 9.24
N PHE A 75 6.08 -5.27 8.79
CA PHE A 75 6.30 -6.69 9.14
C PHE A 75 7.35 -7.39 8.26
N GLY A 76 7.93 -6.69 7.29
CA GLY A 76 9.08 -7.14 6.51
C GLY A 76 8.76 -7.76 5.17
N SER A 77 7.51 -7.67 4.71
CA SER A 77 7.19 -8.07 3.34
C SER A 77 7.66 -6.98 2.36
N PRO A 78 8.49 -7.31 1.36
CA PRO A 78 8.61 -6.49 0.15
C PRO A 78 7.34 -6.62 -0.71
N HIS A 79 7.31 -5.89 -1.82
CA HIS A 79 6.29 -6.10 -2.84
C HIS A 79 6.33 -7.53 -3.41
N ASP A 80 5.16 -8.01 -3.86
CA ASP A 80 4.97 -9.35 -4.36
C ASP A 80 5.79 -9.64 -5.64
N TYR A 81 6.67 -10.63 -5.53
CA TYR A 81 7.49 -11.18 -6.61
C TYR A 81 7.88 -12.63 -6.26
N PRO A 82 7.95 -13.58 -7.22
CA PRO A 82 7.76 -13.44 -8.66
C PRO A 82 6.28 -13.50 -9.07
N ALA A 83 5.98 -13.78 -10.35
CA ALA A 83 4.63 -13.72 -10.94
C ALA A 83 3.58 -14.57 -10.19
N GLU A 84 3.99 -15.69 -9.58
CA GLU A 84 3.12 -16.55 -8.75
C GLU A 84 2.49 -15.82 -7.55
N CYS A 85 3.15 -14.77 -7.04
CA CYS A 85 2.65 -13.96 -5.93
C CYS A 85 1.90 -12.71 -6.39
N ARG A 86 1.74 -12.50 -7.70
CA ARG A 86 0.96 -11.39 -8.30
C ARG A 86 0.11 -11.91 -9.47
N PRO A 87 -0.88 -12.78 -9.20
CA PRO A 87 -1.58 -13.55 -10.23
C PRO A 87 -2.46 -12.70 -11.16
N GLY A 88 -2.83 -11.48 -10.76
CA GLY A 88 -3.74 -10.64 -11.53
C GLY A 88 -5.06 -11.35 -11.83
N GLY A 89 -5.63 -11.08 -13.01
CA GLY A 89 -6.85 -11.75 -13.49
C GLY A 89 -8.04 -11.59 -12.54
N ASN A 90 -9.09 -12.40 -12.70
CA ASN A 90 -10.37 -12.23 -11.99
C ASN A 90 -10.25 -12.19 -10.47
N ASN A 91 -9.31 -12.95 -9.89
CA ASN A 91 -9.09 -12.97 -8.44
C ASN A 91 -8.27 -11.77 -7.94
N GLY A 92 -7.60 -11.04 -8.83
CA GLY A 92 -6.80 -9.87 -8.51
C GLY A 92 -5.46 -10.19 -7.87
N ASN A 93 -4.69 -9.13 -7.60
CA ASN A 93 -3.42 -9.23 -6.87
C ASN A 93 -3.63 -9.23 -5.35
N TYR A 94 -2.60 -9.62 -4.61
CA TYR A 94 -2.59 -9.64 -3.14
C TYR A 94 -2.29 -8.26 -2.56
N ILE A 95 -2.36 -8.14 -1.23
CA ILE A 95 -2.13 -6.89 -0.48
C ILE A 95 -0.80 -6.23 -0.86
N MET A 96 0.29 -6.99 -1.04
CA MET A 96 1.63 -6.46 -1.29
C MET A 96 1.94 -6.20 -2.77
N PHE A 97 0.92 -6.05 -3.61
CA PHE A 97 1.11 -5.66 -5.00
C PHE A 97 1.67 -4.24 -5.11
N ALA A 98 2.70 -4.04 -5.92
CA ALA A 98 3.46 -2.78 -6.03
C ALA A 98 2.72 -1.62 -6.73
N SER A 99 1.47 -1.81 -7.16
CA SER A 99 0.75 -0.87 -8.02
C SER A 99 -0.72 -0.79 -7.63
N ALA A 100 -1.58 -0.33 -8.53
CA ALA A 100 -2.95 -0.01 -8.20
C ALA A 100 -3.79 -1.25 -7.78
N THR A 101 -4.82 -1.01 -6.99
CA THR A 101 -5.80 -2.04 -6.60
C THR A 101 -7.22 -1.49 -6.67
N SER A 102 -8.17 -2.34 -7.03
CA SER A 102 -9.61 -2.00 -6.97
C SER A 102 -10.18 -2.20 -5.56
N GLY A 103 -9.54 -3.03 -4.74
CA GLY A 103 -9.98 -3.37 -3.39
C GLY A 103 -11.19 -4.30 -3.29
N ILE A 104 -11.70 -4.77 -4.44
CA ILE A 104 -12.94 -5.56 -4.54
C ILE A 104 -12.63 -7.05 -4.84
N ARG A 105 -11.47 -7.36 -5.41
CA ARG A 105 -11.16 -8.73 -5.85
C ARG A 105 -10.78 -9.63 -4.66
N LEU A 106 -11.03 -10.93 -4.80
CA LEU A 106 -10.87 -11.92 -3.73
C LEU A 106 -9.50 -11.90 -3.04
N ASN A 107 -8.41 -11.73 -3.81
CA ASN A 107 -7.05 -11.71 -3.26
C ASN A 107 -6.68 -10.38 -2.61
N ASN A 108 -7.41 -9.29 -2.88
CA ASN A 108 -7.05 -7.97 -2.36
C ASN A 108 -7.08 -7.91 -0.82
N GLY A 109 -7.87 -8.77 -0.17
CA GLY A 109 -7.91 -8.90 1.29
C GLY A 109 -6.97 -9.95 1.89
N LYS A 110 -5.99 -10.46 1.12
CA LYS A 110 -5.09 -11.53 1.56
C LYS A 110 -3.63 -11.18 1.27
N PHE A 111 -2.73 -11.65 2.14
CA PHE A 111 -1.30 -11.70 1.84
C PHE A 111 -0.98 -12.87 0.91
N SER A 112 -0.01 -12.70 0.01
CA SER A 112 0.45 -13.78 -0.87
C SER A 112 1.29 -14.81 -0.08
N PRO A 113 1.49 -16.03 -0.61
CA PRO A 113 2.44 -16.98 0.00
C PRO A 113 3.86 -16.41 0.15
N CYS A 114 4.28 -15.49 -0.75
CA CYS A 114 5.57 -14.81 -0.64
C CYS A 114 5.59 -13.83 0.54
N SER A 115 4.54 -13.01 0.68
CA SER A 115 4.45 -12.05 1.78
C SER A 115 4.43 -12.76 3.12
N VAL A 116 3.62 -13.82 3.24
CA VAL A 116 3.52 -14.64 4.46
C VAL A 116 4.90 -15.16 4.87
N ARG A 117 5.66 -15.73 3.93
CA ARG A 117 7.02 -16.24 4.22
C ARG A 117 7.97 -15.14 4.70
N ASN A 118 7.94 -13.96 4.07
CA ASN A 118 8.81 -12.85 4.46
C ASN A 118 8.45 -12.30 5.84
N ILE A 119 7.15 -12.19 6.13
CA ILE A 119 6.64 -11.76 7.43
C ILE A 119 7.05 -12.78 8.50
N SER A 120 6.84 -14.08 8.26
CA SER A 120 7.25 -15.15 9.17
C SER A 120 8.73 -15.06 9.52
N ASN A 121 9.62 -14.85 8.53
CA ASN A 121 11.07 -14.73 8.81
C ASN A 121 11.41 -13.59 9.79
N VAL A 122 10.68 -12.46 9.75
CA VAL A 122 10.89 -11.36 10.70
C VAL A 122 10.33 -11.70 12.08
N LEU A 123 9.17 -12.35 12.13
CA LEU A 123 8.57 -12.81 13.39
C LEU A 123 9.42 -13.88 14.06
N ASP A 124 9.93 -14.85 13.31
CA ASP A 124 10.85 -15.88 13.81
C ASP A 124 12.14 -15.24 14.36
N ALA A 125 12.69 -14.22 13.68
CA ALA A 125 13.84 -13.49 14.19
C ALA A 125 13.55 -12.75 15.52
N ILE A 126 12.30 -12.32 15.74
CA ILE A 126 11.88 -11.72 17.02
C ILE A 126 11.74 -12.81 18.10
N ASP A 127 11.12 -13.94 17.78
CA ASP A 127 10.92 -15.07 18.70
C ASP A 127 12.26 -15.69 19.15
N GLU A 128 13.18 -15.86 18.20
CA GLU A 128 14.54 -16.36 18.43
C GLU A 128 15.49 -15.30 19.05
N ASN A 129 14.99 -14.14 19.46
CA ASN A 129 15.75 -13.02 20.03
C ASN A 129 16.89 -12.46 19.15
N LYS A 130 16.85 -12.70 17.84
CA LYS A 130 17.77 -12.10 16.86
C LYS A 130 17.42 -10.63 16.58
N LYS A 131 16.14 -10.29 16.70
CA LYS A 131 15.60 -8.92 16.69
C LYS A 131 14.89 -8.68 18.02
N ARG A 132 14.85 -7.42 18.46
CA ARG A 132 14.18 -7.06 19.73
C ARG A 132 12.70 -7.44 19.65
N ASN A 133 12.24 -8.12 20.70
CA ASN A 133 10.81 -8.32 20.92
C ASN A 133 10.16 -7.11 21.61
N CYS A 134 9.05 -6.65 21.05
CA CYS A 134 8.16 -5.63 21.60
C CYS A 134 6.70 -6.10 21.64
N PHE A 135 6.42 -7.33 21.23
CA PHE A 135 5.11 -7.93 21.31
C PHE A 135 4.81 -8.28 22.77
N GLN A 136 3.54 -8.18 23.11
CA GLN A 136 2.99 -8.60 24.39
C GLN A 136 1.97 -9.70 24.11
N ALA A 137 1.72 -10.55 25.12
CA ALA A 137 0.61 -11.49 25.02
C ALA A 137 -0.69 -10.71 24.80
N SER A 138 -1.56 -11.19 23.91
CA SER A 138 -2.87 -10.57 23.73
C SER A 138 -3.65 -10.74 25.04
N GLU A 139 -3.99 -9.62 25.68
CA GLU A 139 -4.89 -9.59 26.85
C GLU A 139 -6.36 -9.70 26.42
N GLY A 140 -6.62 -9.94 25.12
CA GLY A 140 -7.95 -9.85 24.53
C GLY A 140 -8.34 -8.39 24.26
N ALA A 141 -9.56 -8.02 24.66
CA ALA A 141 -10.07 -6.66 24.63
C ALA A 141 -9.19 -5.72 25.47
N PHE A 142 -8.89 -4.53 24.93
CA PHE A 142 -8.14 -3.50 25.65
C PHE A 142 -9.02 -2.29 25.94
N CYS A 143 -9.45 -2.21 27.20
CA CYS A 143 -10.18 -1.07 27.71
C CYS A 143 -9.30 0.18 27.73
N GLY A 144 -9.74 1.24 27.05
CA GLY A 144 -9.09 2.54 26.98
C GLY A 144 -8.59 2.93 25.58
N ASN A 145 -8.81 2.09 24.56
CA ASN A 145 -8.47 2.40 23.16
C ASN A 145 -9.62 3.06 22.38
N LYS A 146 -10.79 3.29 23.03
CA LYS A 146 -12.01 3.89 22.49
C LYS A 146 -12.74 3.00 21.47
N ILE A 147 -12.52 1.70 21.54
CA ILE A 147 -13.20 0.69 20.73
C ILE A 147 -13.89 -0.26 21.70
N VAL A 148 -15.21 -0.38 21.61
CA VAL A 148 -15.95 -1.32 22.45
C VAL A 148 -15.67 -2.75 21.98
N GLU A 149 -15.00 -3.52 22.81
CA GLU A 149 -14.60 -4.90 22.52
C GLU A 149 -15.38 -5.93 23.37
N ILE A 150 -15.14 -7.23 23.13
CA ILE A 150 -15.85 -8.30 23.85
C ILE A 150 -15.52 -8.25 25.34
N GLY A 151 -16.56 -8.11 26.18
CA GLY A 151 -16.42 -8.02 27.64
C GLY A 151 -16.52 -6.60 28.19
N GLU A 152 -16.57 -5.59 27.32
CA GLU A 152 -16.76 -4.18 27.68
C GLU A 152 -18.20 -3.75 27.40
N GLU A 153 -18.75 -2.86 28.24
CA GLU A 153 -20.04 -2.23 27.93
C GLU A 153 -19.84 -0.92 27.15
N CYS A 154 -18.71 -0.24 27.34
CA CYS A 154 -18.37 1.03 26.70
C CYS A 154 -16.86 1.28 26.79
N ASP A 155 -16.30 2.13 25.93
CA ASP A 155 -14.91 2.58 26.05
C ASP A 155 -14.77 4.06 25.67
N CYS A 156 -14.52 4.90 26.68
CA CYS A 156 -14.35 6.34 26.50
C CYS A 156 -12.89 6.80 26.50
N GLY A 157 -11.93 5.90 26.71
CA GLY A 157 -10.50 6.23 26.79
C GLY A 157 -9.83 5.83 28.10
N PHE A 158 -8.55 6.19 28.22
CA PHE A 158 -7.69 5.60 29.24
C PHE A 158 -7.92 6.18 30.64
N ASN A 159 -8.08 7.50 30.77
CA ASN A 159 -8.23 8.18 32.06
C ASN A 159 -9.39 9.20 32.01
N GLU A 160 -9.62 9.89 33.13
CA GLU A 160 -10.71 10.87 33.27
C GLU A 160 -10.56 12.08 32.32
N GLU A 161 -9.34 12.49 31.98
CA GLU A 161 -9.09 13.61 31.05
C GLU A 161 -9.47 13.24 29.61
N GLU A 162 -9.22 12.00 29.21
CA GLU A 162 -9.60 11.49 27.89
C GLU A 162 -11.09 11.13 27.80
N CYS A 163 -11.67 10.67 28.91
CA CYS A 163 -13.04 10.19 29.00
C CYS A 163 -14.04 11.34 29.20
N MET A 164 -14.39 12.01 28.11
CA MET A 164 -15.44 13.04 28.10
C MET A 164 -16.87 12.46 28.20
N ASP A 165 -17.01 11.15 28.08
CA ASP A 165 -18.29 10.45 28.11
C ASP A 165 -18.81 10.28 29.54
N LYS A 166 -19.92 10.96 29.85
CA LYS A 166 -20.59 10.89 31.15
C LYS A 166 -21.28 9.56 31.40
N CYS A 167 -21.45 8.74 30.37
CA CYS A 167 -22.16 7.48 30.43
C CYS A 167 -21.24 6.29 30.74
N CYS A 168 -19.92 6.48 30.65
CA CYS A 168 -18.92 5.42 30.78
C CYS A 168 -17.94 5.70 31.92
N TYR A 169 -17.32 4.64 32.43
CA TYR A 169 -16.14 4.72 33.30
C TYR A 169 -14.86 4.52 32.48
N PRO A 170 -13.80 5.34 32.69
CA PRO A 170 -12.52 5.16 32.00
C PRO A 170 -11.81 3.87 32.40
N ARG A 171 -10.73 3.53 31.68
CA ARG A 171 -9.86 2.41 32.06
C ARG A 171 -9.26 2.58 33.46
N GLU A 172 -8.71 3.75 33.74
CA GLU A 172 -8.15 4.14 35.03
C GLU A 172 -9.23 4.73 35.93
N MET A 173 -9.82 3.87 36.75
CA MET A 173 -10.83 4.23 37.74
C MET A 173 -10.21 4.91 38.97
N THR A 174 -10.65 6.14 39.27
CA THR A 174 -10.23 6.86 40.49
C THR A 174 -10.92 6.30 41.73
N ASP A 175 -10.31 6.50 42.91
CA ASP A 175 -10.90 6.06 44.18
C ASP A 175 -12.26 6.73 44.44
N ALA A 176 -12.42 7.99 44.04
CA ALA A 176 -13.69 8.70 44.13
C ALA A 176 -14.83 7.98 43.36
N MET A 177 -14.55 7.49 42.15
CA MET A 177 -15.54 6.75 41.35
C MET A 177 -15.92 5.41 41.99
N LYS A 178 -14.96 4.71 42.61
CA LYS A 178 -15.22 3.46 43.34
C LYS A 178 -15.99 3.68 44.64
N ILE A 179 -15.76 4.82 45.31
CA ILE A 179 -16.50 5.22 46.52
C ILE A 179 -17.95 5.60 46.15
N GLU A 180 -18.15 6.35 45.07
CA GLU A 180 -19.47 6.73 44.57
C GLU A 180 -20.29 5.49 44.17
N ASN A 181 -19.64 4.52 43.52
CA ASN A 181 -20.27 3.30 43.06
C ASN A 181 -19.34 2.10 43.24
N ALA A 182 -19.59 1.31 44.28
CA ALA A 182 -18.79 0.14 44.62
C ALA A 182 -18.81 -0.97 43.55
N THR A 183 -19.83 -1.00 42.67
CA THR A 183 -19.91 -1.96 41.56
C THR A 183 -19.37 -1.41 40.25
N ALA A 184 -18.81 -0.20 40.24
CA ALA A 184 -18.24 0.39 39.03
C ALA A 184 -17.04 -0.42 38.53
N GLN A 185 -17.00 -0.64 37.23
CA GLN A 185 -15.94 -1.38 36.54
C GLN A 185 -15.35 -0.50 35.45
N SER A 186 -14.05 -0.64 35.21
CA SER A 186 -13.38 -0.03 34.05
C SER A 186 -14.09 -0.45 32.76
N CYS A 187 -14.35 0.50 31.85
CA CYS A 187 -15.13 0.26 30.62
C CYS A 187 -16.53 -0.34 30.84
N GLY A 188 -17.08 -0.14 32.04
CA GLY A 188 -18.47 -0.37 32.36
C GLY A 188 -19.28 0.92 32.22
N ARG A 189 -20.57 0.80 31.90
CA ARG A 189 -21.44 1.97 31.91
C ARG A 189 -21.71 2.44 33.33
N ARG A 190 -21.94 3.73 33.50
CA ARG A 190 -22.35 4.31 34.78
C ARG A 190 -23.74 3.86 35.18
N ALA A 191 -24.00 3.84 36.48
CA ALA A 191 -25.30 3.46 37.02
C ALA A 191 -26.44 4.30 36.43
N ARG A 192 -27.58 3.66 36.14
CA ARG A 192 -28.81 4.28 35.59
C ARG A 192 -28.67 4.82 34.15
N THR A 193 -27.72 4.31 33.39
CA THR A 193 -27.61 4.57 31.95
C THR A 193 -28.10 3.37 31.13
N GLN A 194 -28.53 3.60 29.89
CA GLN A 194 -28.93 2.55 28.95
C GLN A 194 -27.86 2.32 27.86
N CYS A 195 -27.03 3.32 27.60
CA CYS A 195 -25.97 3.23 26.60
C CYS A 195 -24.85 4.23 26.85
N SER A 196 -23.80 4.12 26.07
CA SER A 196 -22.73 5.11 25.91
C SER A 196 -22.59 5.49 24.43
N PRO A 197 -22.27 6.76 24.09
CA PRO A 197 -21.90 7.18 22.74
C PRO A 197 -20.74 6.40 22.11
N SER A 198 -19.87 5.77 22.93
CA SER A 198 -18.81 4.88 22.42
C SER A 198 -19.35 3.61 21.76
N GLN A 199 -20.57 3.17 22.13
CA GLN A 199 -21.22 2.00 21.54
C GLN A 199 -21.82 2.33 20.16
N GLY A 200 -22.25 3.57 19.94
CA GLY A 200 -22.78 3.98 18.66
C GLY A 200 -23.49 5.34 18.65
N PRO A 201 -23.79 5.86 17.44
CA PRO A 201 -24.33 7.20 17.24
C PRO A 201 -25.79 7.37 17.70
N CYS A 202 -26.50 6.27 18.01
CA CYS A 202 -27.88 6.31 18.49
C CYS A 202 -28.01 6.34 20.03
N CYS A 203 -26.92 6.67 20.72
CA CYS A 203 -26.94 7.00 22.15
C CYS A 203 -26.85 8.51 22.36
N ASP A 204 -27.81 9.07 23.09
CA ASP A 204 -27.77 10.49 23.48
C ASP A 204 -26.69 10.72 24.57
N SER A 205 -25.73 11.59 24.27
CA SER A 205 -24.56 11.84 25.13
C SER A 205 -24.86 12.57 26.43
N ASN A 206 -26.02 13.22 26.55
CA ASN A 206 -26.41 13.95 27.75
C ASN A 206 -27.26 13.09 28.69
N THR A 207 -28.14 12.27 28.12
CA THR A 207 -29.09 11.45 28.89
C THR A 207 -28.65 10.00 29.06
N CYS A 208 -27.66 9.56 28.27
CA CYS A 208 -27.18 8.17 28.25
C CYS A 208 -28.29 7.16 27.95
N ARG A 209 -29.24 7.56 27.09
CA ARG A 209 -30.40 6.77 26.67
C ARG A 209 -30.42 6.64 25.15
N PHE A 210 -31.10 5.60 24.68
CA PHE A 210 -31.31 5.43 23.23
C PHE A 210 -32.10 6.61 22.69
N ILE A 211 -31.68 7.10 21.53
CA ILE A 211 -32.40 8.15 20.82
C ILE A 211 -33.76 7.57 20.36
N PRO A 212 -34.89 8.12 20.83
CA PRO A 212 -36.22 7.62 20.50
C PRO A 212 -36.51 7.59 19.00
N SER A 213 -37.27 6.59 18.54
CA SER A 213 -37.59 6.42 17.11
C SER A 213 -38.43 7.56 16.52
N ASP A 214 -39.24 8.22 17.35
CA ASP A 214 -40.07 9.37 16.98
C ASP A 214 -39.24 10.64 16.76
N ALA A 215 -38.04 10.73 17.33
CA ALA A 215 -37.10 11.83 17.07
C ALA A 215 -36.54 11.79 15.64
N LYS A 216 -36.61 10.64 14.95
CA LYS A 216 -36.18 10.45 13.54
C LYS A 216 -34.77 10.98 13.25
N VAL A 217 -33.85 10.83 14.20
CA VAL A 217 -32.46 11.27 14.03
C VAL A 217 -31.77 10.35 13.03
N THR A 218 -31.27 10.93 11.94
CA THR A 218 -30.43 10.26 10.95
C THR A 218 -29.07 9.94 11.56
N CYS A 219 -28.72 8.65 11.60
CA CYS A 219 -27.44 8.16 12.13
C CYS A 219 -26.48 7.68 11.04
N LYS A 220 -27.00 7.33 9.86
CA LYS A 220 -26.24 7.09 8.63
C LYS A 220 -26.92 7.85 7.49
N GLU A 221 -26.17 8.73 6.86
CA GLU A 221 -26.64 9.50 5.71
C GLU A 221 -26.88 8.59 4.50
N GLU A 222 -27.77 9.05 3.62
CA GLU A 222 -28.06 8.38 2.36
C GLU A 222 -26.84 8.42 1.41
N THR A 223 -26.65 7.33 0.65
CA THR A 223 -25.61 7.25 -0.38
C THR A 223 -26.22 6.93 -1.75
N GLU A 224 -25.41 6.96 -2.82
CA GLU A 224 -25.87 6.57 -4.16
C GLU A 224 -26.40 5.12 -4.23
N CYS A 225 -26.00 4.24 -3.28
CA CYS A 225 -26.36 2.82 -3.27
C CYS A 225 -27.07 2.31 -2.01
N SER A 226 -27.28 3.16 -1.01
CA SER A 226 -28.00 2.82 0.20
C SER A 226 -28.90 3.97 0.62
N TRP A 227 -30.08 3.66 1.16
CA TRP A 227 -30.93 4.67 1.79
C TRP A 227 -30.28 5.21 3.08
N GLY A 228 -30.82 6.30 3.63
CA GLY A 228 -30.46 6.74 4.97
C GLY A 228 -30.99 5.79 6.04
N SER A 229 -30.40 5.83 7.23
CA SER A 229 -30.87 5.09 8.40
C SER A 229 -31.05 6.01 9.60
N THR A 230 -32.13 5.78 10.34
CA THR A 230 -32.50 6.53 11.54
C THR A 230 -32.47 5.65 12.77
N CYS A 231 -32.21 6.25 13.93
CA CYS A 231 -32.20 5.51 15.20
C CYS A 231 -33.56 4.84 15.47
N ASN A 232 -33.52 3.60 15.94
CA ASN A 232 -34.71 2.76 16.16
C ASN A 232 -35.30 2.88 17.59
N GLY A 233 -34.66 3.62 18.49
CA GLY A 233 -35.09 3.77 19.89
C GLY A 233 -34.74 2.61 20.84
N THR A 234 -34.07 1.57 20.37
CA THR A 234 -33.85 0.32 21.12
C THR A 234 -32.38 -0.09 21.24
N THR A 235 -31.51 0.42 20.38
CA THR A 235 -30.08 0.07 20.33
C THR A 235 -29.22 1.33 20.17
N PRO A 236 -27.97 1.34 20.67
CA PRO A 236 -27.05 2.45 20.45
C PRO A 236 -26.40 2.41 19.06
N GLU A 237 -26.37 1.25 18.40
CA GLU A 237 -25.88 1.12 17.04
C GLU A 237 -26.89 1.68 16.03
N CYS A 238 -26.36 2.28 14.95
CA CYS A 238 -27.19 2.71 13.84
C CYS A 238 -27.63 1.49 13.02
N PRO A 239 -28.94 1.27 12.80
CA PRO A 239 -29.43 0.16 11.98
C PRO A 239 -28.80 0.17 10.59
N GLU A 240 -28.52 -1.01 10.03
CA GLU A 240 -27.97 -1.08 8.68
C GLU A 240 -28.98 -0.52 7.65
N PRO A 241 -28.55 0.42 6.79
CA PRO A 241 -29.43 1.04 5.82
C PRO A 241 -29.89 0.02 4.77
N LYS A 242 -31.13 0.16 4.32
CA LYS A 242 -31.63 -0.65 3.21
C LYS A 242 -30.82 -0.35 1.94
N PRO A 243 -30.30 -1.37 1.23
CA PRO A 243 -29.69 -1.17 -0.09
C PRO A 243 -30.69 -0.59 -1.10
N ARG A 244 -30.19 0.24 -2.02
CA ARG A 244 -30.93 0.55 -3.26
C ARG A 244 -30.94 -0.67 -4.17
N ASP A 245 -31.86 -0.66 -5.14
CA ASP A 245 -32.02 -1.76 -6.07
C ASP A 245 -30.73 -2.02 -6.86
N ASP A 246 -30.40 -3.30 -7.03
CA ASP A 246 -29.24 -3.70 -7.82
C ASP A 246 -29.35 -3.13 -9.24
N LYS A 247 -28.19 -2.73 -9.81
CA LYS A 247 -28.08 -2.05 -11.10
C LYS A 247 -28.58 -0.60 -11.13
N THR A 248 -28.87 0.00 -9.97
CA THR A 248 -28.96 1.46 -9.86
C THR A 248 -27.62 2.11 -10.24
N LYS A 249 -27.63 3.14 -11.10
CA LYS A 249 -26.40 3.84 -11.51
C LYS A 249 -25.82 4.66 -10.35
N CYS A 250 -24.51 4.57 -10.15
CA CYS A 250 -23.76 5.33 -9.16
C CYS A 250 -22.43 5.80 -9.76
N ASN A 251 -21.63 6.59 -9.03
CA ASN A 251 -20.33 7.08 -9.49
C ASN A 251 -20.44 7.87 -10.80
N ASN A 252 -21.41 8.80 -10.90
CA ASN A 252 -21.77 9.55 -12.13
C ASN A 252 -22.13 8.64 -13.32
N GLY A 253 -22.72 7.47 -13.05
CA GLY A 253 -23.20 6.54 -14.08
C GLY A 253 -22.12 5.65 -14.69
N THR A 254 -20.91 5.65 -14.15
CA THR A 254 -19.84 4.73 -14.57
C THR A 254 -19.89 3.37 -13.87
N GLN A 255 -20.57 3.31 -12.72
CA GLN A 255 -20.73 2.11 -11.92
C GLN A 255 -22.20 1.87 -11.57
N LEU A 256 -22.44 0.70 -10.97
CA LEU A 256 -23.74 0.18 -10.57
C LEU A 256 -23.69 -0.28 -9.11
N CYS A 257 -24.80 -0.08 -8.42
CA CYS A 257 -25.02 -0.61 -7.09
C CYS A 257 -25.21 -2.13 -7.16
N ILE A 258 -24.42 -2.87 -6.39
CA ILE A 258 -24.52 -4.31 -6.21
C ILE A 258 -24.53 -4.58 -4.70
N LYS A 259 -25.63 -5.13 -4.17
CA LYS A 259 -25.81 -5.41 -2.73
C LYS A 259 -25.54 -4.19 -1.83
N GLY A 260 -25.91 -3.00 -2.29
CA GLY A 260 -25.74 -1.75 -1.55
C GLY A 260 -24.38 -1.06 -1.72
N GLU A 261 -23.45 -1.65 -2.47
CA GLU A 261 -22.14 -1.06 -2.75
C GLU A 261 -22.02 -0.57 -4.20
N CYS A 262 -21.40 0.60 -4.41
CA CYS A 262 -21.10 1.12 -5.74
C CYS A 262 -19.85 0.43 -6.33
N SER A 263 -20.01 -0.80 -6.81
CA SER A 263 -18.89 -1.66 -7.21
C SER A 263 -19.04 -2.31 -8.58
N GLY A 264 -20.26 -2.49 -9.09
CA GLY A 264 -20.48 -3.07 -10.41
C GLY A 264 -20.10 -2.09 -11.53
N SER A 265 -19.57 -2.57 -12.65
CA SER A 265 -19.36 -1.71 -13.82
C SER A 265 -20.66 -1.48 -14.60
N ILE A 266 -20.78 -0.31 -15.23
CA ILE A 266 -21.88 0.00 -16.16
C ILE A 266 -22.02 -1.03 -17.29
N CYS A 267 -20.93 -1.71 -17.67
CA CYS A 267 -20.91 -2.77 -18.69
C CYS A 267 -21.94 -3.89 -18.43
N LEU A 268 -22.28 -4.15 -17.16
CA LEU A 268 -23.24 -5.18 -16.77
C LEU A 268 -24.67 -4.91 -17.29
N LEU A 269 -25.01 -3.65 -17.61
CA LEU A 269 -26.30 -3.32 -18.25
C LEU A 269 -26.39 -3.86 -19.68
N TRP A 270 -25.25 -4.09 -20.34
CA TRP A 270 -25.16 -4.59 -21.72
C TRP A 270 -24.76 -6.07 -21.78
N ASN A 271 -24.87 -6.78 -20.65
CA ASN A 271 -24.42 -8.17 -20.51
C ASN A 271 -22.92 -8.36 -20.84
N MET A 272 -22.12 -7.32 -20.59
CA MET A 272 -20.67 -7.29 -20.76
C MET A 272 -19.97 -7.21 -19.41
N THR A 273 -18.67 -7.47 -19.39
CA THR A 273 -17.81 -7.27 -18.22
C THR A 273 -16.84 -6.12 -18.44
N GLU A 274 -16.39 -5.50 -17.36
CA GLU A 274 -15.37 -4.45 -17.42
C GLU A 274 -14.01 -5.02 -17.81
N CYS A 275 -13.29 -4.29 -18.67
CA CYS A 275 -11.92 -4.62 -19.05
C CYS A 275 -11.05 -3.36 -19.06
N PHE A 276 -9.74 -3.54 -19.06
CA PHE A 276 -8.79 -2.46 -19.24
C PHE A 276 -8.27 -2.46 -20.66
N LEU A 277 -8.28 -1.29 -21.30
CA LEU A 277 -7.37 -1.06 -22.42
C LEU A 277 -5.94 -1.11 -21.88
N THR A 278 -5.08 -1.88 -22.53
CA THR A 278 -3.70 -2.08 -22.05
C THR A 278 -2.67 -1.74 -23.11
N SER A 279 -1.58 -1.12 -22.65
CA SER A 279 -0.44 -0.75 -23.49
C SER A 279 0.34 -1.96 -24.01
N ASN A 280 0.24 -3.10 -23.31
CA ASN A 280 0.86 -4.37 -23.71
C ASN A 280 0.16 -5.03 -24.91
N ILE A 281 -1.15 -4.81 -25.08
CA ILE A 281 -1.94 -5.38 -26.19
C ILE A 281 -1.97 -4.39 -27.37
N ILE A 282 -2.12 -3.09 -27.08
CA ILE A 282 -2.26 -2.04 -28.09
C ILE A 282 -0.98 -1.19 -28.09
N PRO A 283 0.00 -1.46 -28.97
CA PRO A 283 1.24 -0.69 -29.01
C PRO A 283 0.97 0.77 -29.39
N ASN A 284 1.69 1.70 -28.76
CA ASN A 284 1.56 3.15 -28.97
C ASN A 284 0.16 3.74 -28.71
N ILE A 285 -0.64 3.10 -27.86
CA ILE A 285 -1.92 3.66 -27.43
C ILE A 285 -1.71 5.02 -26.73
N ASP A 286 -2.58 5.99 -27.04
CA ASP A 286 -2.62 7.24 -26.29
C ASP A 286 -2.94 6.94 -24.83
N LYS A 287 -2.10 7.44 -23.91
CA LYS A 287 -2.26 7.26 -22.47
C LYS A 287 -3.59 7.81 -21.94
N ARG A 288 -4.28 8.67 -22.69
CA ARG A 288 -5.65 9.10 -22.37
C ARG A 288 -6.69 8.01 -22.60
N LYS A 289 -6.53 7.21 -23.67
CA LYS A 289 -7.44 6.09 -23.95
C LYS A 289 -7.40 5.02 -22.86
N LEU A 290 -6.24 4.83 -22.20
CA LEU A 290 -6.12 3.91 -21.06
C LEU A 290 -7.00 4.29 -19.86
N CYS A 291 -7.56 5.51 -19.84
CA CYS A 291 -8.50 6.01 -18.85
C CYS A 291 -9.94 6.06 -19.36
N GLU A 292 -10.23 5.52 -20.54
CA GLU A 292 -11.61 5.30 -20.99
C GLU A 292 -12.15 4.02 -20.36
N LEU A 293 -13.44 4.03 -19.99
CA LEU A 293 -14.13 2.84 -19.54
C LEU A 293 -14.33 1.91 -20.73
N ALA A 294 -13.90 0.66 -20.60
CA ALA A 294 -14.00 -0.34 -21.65
C ALA A 294 -14.75 -1.59 -21.18
N CYS A 295 -15.44 -2.22 -22.12
CA CYS A 295 -16.25 -3.41 -21.88
C CYS A 295 -15.82 -4.54 -22.83
N GLN A 296 -15.98 -5.78 -22.38
CA GLN A 296 -15.72 -6.99 -23.17
C GLN A 296 -16.88 -7.99 -23.02
N ASN A 297 -17.02 -8.89 -23.99
CA ASN A 297 -18.02 -9.96 -23.95
C ASN A 297 -17.57 -11.09 -23.04
N GLY A 298 -18.26 -11.27 -21.91
CA GLY A 298 -17.94 -12.32 -20.94
C GLY A 298 -16.49 -12.23 -20.46
N ASN A 299 -15.70 -13.28 -20.69
CA ASN A 299 -14.27 -13.31 -20.32
C ASN A 299 -13.33 -13.22 -21.54
N ASP A 300 -13.85 -12.90 -22.74
CA ASP A 300 -13.02 -12.82 -23.94
C ASP A 300 -12.28 -11.48 -24.02
N THR A 301 -10.99 -11.49 -23.67
CA THR A 301 -10.12 -10.32 -23.67
C THR A 301 -9.92 -9.69 -25.05
N ASN A 302 -10.15 -10.42 -26.13
CA ASN A 302 -10.00 -9.91 -27.50
C ASN A 302 -11.17 -8.98 -27.91
N THR A 303 -12.26 -8.99 -27.15
CA THR A 303 -13.45 -8.18 -27.41
C THR A 303 -13.48 -6.88 -26.61
N CYS A 304 -12.43 -6.60 -25.84
CA CYS A 304 -12.33 -5.39 -25.04
C CYS A 304 -12.29 -4.14 -25.93
N ARG A 305 -13.34 -3.33 -25.85
CA ARG A 305 -13.52 -2.11 -26.64
C ARG A 305 -13.96 -0.95 -25.76
N SER A 306 -13.53 0.26 -26.10
CA SER A 306 -13.91 1.45 -25.32
C SER A 306 -15.41 1.74 -25.45
N THR A 307 -16.01 2.24 -24.37
CA THR A 307 -17.37 2.81 -24.41
C THR A 307 -17.51 3.94 -25.43
N SER A 308 -16.42 4.63 -25.76
CA SER A 308 -16.41 5.66 -26.79
C SER A 308 -16.73 5.12 -28.19
N GLU A 309 -16.40 3.85 -28.46
CA GLU A 309 -16.59 3.19 -29.76
C GLU A 309 -18.05 2.74 -30.00
N PHE A 310 -18.81 2.49 -28.94
CA PHE A 310 -20.22 2.07 -29.02
C PHE A 310 -21.18 3.07 -28.37
N ALA A 311 -20.72 4.29 -28.10
CA ALA A 311 -21.52 5.27 -27.37
C ALA A 311 -22.91 5.49 -27.99
N ARG A 312 -22.98 5.59 -29.32
CA ARG A 312 -24.23 5.79 -30.06
C ARG A 312 -25.19 4.59 -30.01
N GLU A 313 -24.65 3.37 -29.96
CA GLU A 313 -25.44 2.13 -29.93
C GLU A 313 -26.21 2.00 -28.62
N TYR A 314 -25.63 2.48 -27.52
CA TYR A 314 -26.19 2.33 -26.17
C TYR A 314 -26.62 3.66 -25.53
N GLY A 315 -26.70 4.74 -26.31
CA GLY A 315 -27.17 6.05 -25.84
C GLY A 315 -26.27 6.69 -24.77
N LEU A 316 -24.96 6.48 -24.87
CA LEU A 316 -23.96 7.13 -24.00
C LEU A 316 -23.62 8.55 -24.50
N PRO A 317 -23.03 9.40 -23.64
CA PRO A 317 -22.49 10.69 -24.06
C PRO A 317 -21.50 10.53 -25.23
N ASP A 318 -21.44 11.55 -26.10
CA ASP A 318 -20.42 11.60 -27.17
C ASP A 318 -19.02 11.50 -26.56
N GLY A 319 -18.24 10.51 -27.00
CA GLY A 319 -16.94 10.17 -26.42
C GLY A 319 -16.96 9.11 -25.31
N GLY A 320 -18.13 8.57 -24.94
CA GLY A 320 -18.26 7.48 -23.98
C GLY A 320 -18.05 7.91 -22.53
N TYR A 321 -17.66 6.95 -21.67
CA TYR A 321 -17.34 7.21 -20.27
C TYR A 321 -15.83 7.15 -20.02
N SER A 322 -15.34 8.07 -19.20
CA SER A 322 -13.97 8.05 -18.69
C SER A 322 -13.95 7.61 -17.23
N LEU A 323 -12.90 6.91 -16.84
CA LEU A 323 -12.61 6.57 -15.47
C LEU A 323 -12.34 7.84 -14.65
N ARG A 324 -12.75 7.84 -13.37
CA ARG A 324 -12.52 8.98 -12.47
C ARG A 324 -11.02 9.11 -12.14
N PRO A 325 -10.53 10.32 -11.81
CA PRO A 325 -9.18 10.48 -11.27
C PRO A 325 -8.96 9.59 -10.05
N GLY A 326 -7.79 8.94 -9.98
CA GLY A 326 -7.47 7.93 -8.96
C GLY A 326 -8.00 6.52 -9.26
N SER A 327 -8.74 6.31 -10.37
CA SER A 327 -9.12 4.95 -10.80
C SER A 327 -7.91 4.18 -11.36
N PRO A 328 -7.82 2.86 -11.13
CA PRO A 328 -6.77 2.03 -11.73
C PRO A 328 -6.87 2.05 -13.26
N CYS A 329 -5.73 2.00 -13.95
CA CYS A 329 -5.64 1.94 -15.41
C CYS A 329 -4.52 0.99 -15.87
N ASP A 330 -4.52 0.67 -17.16
CA ASP A 330 -3.53 -0.23 -17.80
C ASP A 330 -3.38 -1.56 -17.05
N ASN A 331 -4.50 -2.21 -16.72
CA ASN A 331 -4.55 -3.44 -15.92
C ASN A 331 -3.80 -3.32 -14.59
N PHE A 332 -4.22 -2.32 -13.80
CA PHE A 332 -3.69 -2.02 -12.46
C PHE A 332 -2.21 -1.63 -12.42
N GLN A 333 -1.60 -1.24 -13.55
CA GLN A 333 -0.21 -0.74 -13.57
C GLN A 333 -0.11 0.75 -13.24
N GLY A 334 -1.24 1.46 -13.20
CA GLY A 334 -1.27 2.90 -13.00
C GLY A 334 -2.58 3.43 -12.44
N TYR A 335 -2.63 4.74 -12.31
CA TYR A 335 -3.83 5.51 -11.96
C TYR A 335 -4.11 6.60 -13.00
N CYS A 336 -5.39 6.90 -13.22
CA CYS A 336 -5.79 8.04 -14.03
C CYS A 336 -5.61 9.35 -13.26
N ASP A 337 -4.90 10.31 -13.83
CA ASP A 337 -4.77 11.65 -13.24
C ASP A 337 -5.98 12.56 -13.57
N VAL A 338 -5.98 13.79 -13.05
CA VAL A 338 -7.02 14.79 -13.29
C VAL A 338 -7.15 15.22 -14.77
N PHE A 339 -6.16 14.91 -15.61
CA PHE A 339 -6.18 15.14 -17.06
C PHE A 339 -6.55 13.89 -17.85
N LEU A 340 -7.10 12.87 -17.17
CA LEU A 340 -7.49 11.57 -17.71
C LEU A 340 -6.32 10.85 -18.39
N LYS A 341 -5.10 11.05 -17.92
CA LYS A 341 -3.91 10.36 -18.43
C LYS A 341 -3.48 9.26 -17.47
N CYS A 342 -3.31 8.05 -17.98
CA CYS A 342 -2.82 6.94 -17.17
C CYS A 342 -1.35 7.15 -16.79
N ARG A 343 -1.10 7.27 -15.48
CA ARG A 343 0.22 7.39 -14.86
C ARG A 343 0.59 6.05 -14.26
N ALA A 344 1.65 5.43 -14.78
CA ALA A 344 2.18 4.21 -14.19
C ALA A 344 2.67 4.48 -12.77
N VAL A 345 2.38 3.55 -11.85
CA VAL A 345 2.95 3.56 -10.51
C VAL A 345 4.29 2.85 -10.58
N ASP A 346 5.37 3.59 -10.35
CA ASP A 346 6.70 3.02 -10.21
C ASP A 346 7.12 3.07 -8.74
N ALA A 347 6.65 2.08 -7.97
CA ALA A 347 6.96 1.97 -6.55
C ALA A 347 8.30 1.25 -6.29
N GLU A 348 8.95 0.67 -7.31
CA GLU A 348 10.24 0.01 -7.17
C GLU A 348 11.38 0.97 -7.56
N GLY A 349 12.29 1.24 -6.63
CA GLY A 349 13.49 2.04 -6.93
C GLY A 349 14.36 1.38 -8.03
N ALA A 350 15.13 2.21 -8.76
CA ALA A 350 15.97 1.77 -9.89
C ALA A 350 16.90 0.57 -9.56
N LEU A 351 17.38 0.49 -8.32
CA LEU A 351 18.23 -0.61 -7.84
C LEU A 351 17.49 -1.95 -7.74
N VAL A 352 16.24 -1.94 -7.24
CA VAL A 352 15.42 -3.16 -7.12
C VAL A 352 15.08 -3.69 -8.51
N ARG A 353 14.76 -2.79 -9.44
CA ARG A 353 14.55 -3.14 -10.85
C ARG A 353 15.79 -3.77 -11.48
N LEU A 354 16.96 -3.18 -11.28
CA LEU A 354 18.23 -3.71 -11.81
C LEU A 354 18.52 -5.10 -11.22
N LYS A 355 18.33 -5.27 -9.90
CA LYS A 355 18.50 -6.55 -9.22
C LYS A 355 17.56 -7.61 -9.82
N ASN A 356 16.28 -7.29 -9.97
CA ASN A 356 15.27 -8.21 -10.49
C ASN A 356 15.51 -8.53 -11.98
N LEU A 357 16.09 -7.62 -12.75
CA LEU A 357 16.42 -7.86 -14.16
C LEU A 357 17.67 -8.76 -14.30
N LEU A 358 18.73 -8.46 -13.55
CA LEU A 358 20.02 -9.15 -13.66
C LEU A 358 20.05 -10.50 -12.94
N PHE A 359 19.38 -10.64 -11.79
CA PHE A 359 19.47 -11.82 -10.93
C PHE A 359 18.17 -12.64 -10.88
N ASN A 360 17.32 -12.54 -11.90
CA ASN A 360 16.18 -13.45 -12.02
C ASN A 360 16.68 -14.85 -12.38
N LYS A 361 16.10 -15.88 -11.74
CA LYS A 361 16.44 -17.29 -11.98
C LYS A 361 16.39 -17.65 -13.47
N LYS A 362 15.41 -17.12 -14.21
CA LYS A 362 15.29 -17.34 -15.66
C LYS A 362 16.42 -16.68 -16.45
N THR A 363 16.78 -15.43 -16.15
CA THR A 363 17.89 -14.75 -16.82
C THR A 363 19.23 -15.38 -16.48
N LEU A 364 19.43 -15.79 -15.22
CA LEU A 364 20.63 -16.53 -14.80
C LEU A 364 20.75 -17.88 -15.50
N GLN A 365 19.64 -18.61 -15.68
CA GLN A 365 19.63 -19.85 -16.46
C GLN A 365 19.96 -19.59 -17.92
N THR A 366 19.36 -18.58 -18.55
CA THR A 366 19.67 -18.23 -19.95
C THR A 366 21.13 -17.79 -20.14
N VAL A 367 21.67 -17.02 -19.19
CA VAL A 367 23.08 -16.60 -19.21
C VAL A 367 24.00 -17.80 -18.98
N ALA A 368 23.65 -18.71 -18.07
CA ALA A 368 24.41 -19.94 -17.84
C ALA A 368 24.41 -20.84 -19.08
N GLU A 369 23.26 -21.04 -19.70
CA GLU A 369 23.11 -21.80 -20.97
C GLU A 369 23.97 -21.16 -22.07
N TRP A 370 23.85 -19.85 -22.28
CA TRP A 370 24.66 -19.12 -23.25
C TRP A 370 26.16 -19.25 -22.97
N ALA A 371 26.57 -19.13 -21.71
CA ALA A 371 27.97 -19.26 -21.30
C ALA A 371 28.51 -20.69 -21.53
N THR A 372 27.68 -21.71 -21.34
CA THR A 372 28.07 -23.11 -21.66
C THR A 372 28.15 -23.37 -23.16
N GLU A 373 27.23 -22.83 -23.96
CA GLU A 373 27.22 -22.98 -25.42
C GLU A 373 28.37 -22.21 -26.09
N ARG A 374 28.68 -21.01 -25.58
CA ARG A 374 29.68 -20.08 -26.11
C ARG A 374 30.88 -19.92 -25.18
N TRP A 375 31.29 -20.99 -24.52
CA TRP A 375 32.37 -20.98 -23.52
C TRP A 375 33.68 -20.36 -24.03
N TYR A 376 34.00 -20.58 -25.31
CA TYR A 376 35.20 -20.04 -25.96
C TYR A 376 35.19 -18.49 -26.05
N LEU A 377 34.02 -17.85 -26.18
CA LEU A 377 33.90 -16.38 -26.14
C LEU A 377 34.14 -15.85 -24.73
N VAL A 378 33.66 -16.56 -23.71
CA VAL A 378 33.89 -16.20 -22.31
C VAL A 378 35.40 -16.25 -21.99
N CYS A 379 36.09 -17.30 -22.44
CA CYS A 379 37.55 -17.40 -22.32
C CYS A 379 38.27 -16.25 -23.05
N LEU A 380 37.83 -15.93 -24.27
CA LEU A 380 38.41 -14.84 -25.05
C LEU A 380 38.23 -13.48 -24.38
N PHE A 381 37.02 -13.18 -23.86
CA PHE A 381 36.78 -11.96 -23.08
C PHE A 381 37.63 -11.92 -21.80
N GLY A 382 37.81 -13.06 -21.12
CA GLY A 382 38.71 -13.17 -19.98
C GLY A 382 40.16 -12.83 -20.34
N ILE A 383 40.68 -13.38 -21.44
CA ILE A 383 42.05 -13.09 -21.92
C ILE A 383 42.19 -11.60 -22.27
N VAL A 384 41.23 -11.03 -23.01
CA VAL A 384 41.23 -9.60 -23.35
C VAL A 384 41.20 -8.74 -22.09
N PHE A 385 40.38 -9.10 -21.10
CA PHE A 385 40.30 -8.38 -19.83
C PHE A 385 41.65 -8.40 -19.09
N PHE A 386 42.33 -9.55 -19.02
CA PHE A 386 43.66 -9.63 -18.40
C PHE A 386 44.73 -8.85 -19.16
N ILE A 387 44.70 -8.86 -20.50
CA ILE A 387 45.60 -8.05 -21.32
C ILE A 387 45.35 -6.57 -21.06
N MET A 388 44.09 -6.13 -21.07
CA MET A 388 43.71 -4.74 -20.80
C MET A 388 44.09 -4.31 -19.39
N MET A 389 43.88 -5.16 -18.38
CA MET A 389 44.28 -4.91 -17.00
C MET A 389 45.80 -4.85 -16.87
N GLY A 390 46.54 -5.70 -17.58
CA GLY A 390 48.01 -5.66 -17.64
C GLY A 390 48.54 -4.38 -18.30
N ILE A 391 47.93 -3.94 -19.41
CA ILE A 391 48.24 -2.66 -20.06
C ILE A 391 47.93 -1.50 -19.14
N PHE A 392 46.74 -1.50 -18.51
CA PHE A 392 46.33 -0.46 -17.57
C PHE A 392 47.29 -0.37 -16.38
N ILE A 393 47.65 -1.51 -15.77
CA ILE A 393 48.64 -1.56 -14.69
C ILE A 393 50.00 -1.05 -15.18
N LYS A 394 50.47 -1.44 -16.38
CA LYS A 394 51.75 -0.94 -16.92
C LYS A 394 51.72 0.58 -17.16
N CYS A 395 50.62 1.10 -17.71
CA CYS A 395 50.42 2.54 -17.92
C CYS A 395 50.34 3.31 -16.60
N CYS A 396 49.61 2.80 -15.62
CA CYS A 396 49.44 3.46 -14.31
C CYS A 396 50.67 3.27 -13.39
N ALA A 397 51.46 2.21 -13.56
CA ALA A 397 52.66 1.96 -12.76
C ALA A 397 53.71 3.07 -12.89
N VAL A 398 53.79 3.71 -14.06
CA VAL A 398 54.68 4.86 -14.33
C VAL A 398 54.30 6.08 -13.46
N HIS A 399 53.04 6.16 -13.03
CA HIS A 399 52.48 7.23 -12.21
C HIS A 399 52.28 6.83 -10.75
N THR A 400 52.57 5.58 -10.39
CA THR A 400 52.36 5.06 -9.02
C THR A 400 53.67 5.22 -8.22
N PRO A 401 53.71 6.07 -7.17
CA PRO A 401 54.91 6.27 -6.38
C PRO A 401 55.33 4.99 -5.65
N SER A 402 56.61 4.65 -5.73
CA SER A 402 57.20 3.45 -5.13
C SER A 402 58.13 3.83 -3.98
N SER A 403 58.03 3.12 -2.86
CA SER A 403 58.92 3.26 -1.69
C SER A 403 60.30 2.62 -1.88
N ASN A 404 60.55 1.94 -3.01
CA ASN A 404 61.85 1.34 -3.33
C ASN A 404 62.84 2.40 -3.87
N PRO A 405 63.94 2.70 -3.15
CA PRO A 405 64.89 3.76 -3.51
C PRO A 405 65.73 3.46 -4.76
N LYS A 406 65.68 2.24 -5.30
CA LYS A 406 66.38 1.85 -6.55
C LYS A 406 65.51 2.03 -7.81
N LYS A 407 64.24 2.45 -7.68
CA LYS A 407 63.36 2.74 -8.83
C LYS A 407 63.31 4.23 -9.12
N ALA A 408 63.20 4.58 -10.41
CA ALA A 408 63.00 5.95 -10.83
C ALA A 408 61.73 6.56 -10.20
N ALA A 409 61.75 7.85 -9.92
CA ALA A 409 60.63 8.57 -9.33
C ALA A 409 59.40 8.53 -10.26
N ALA A 410 58.21 8.32 -9.68
CA ALA A 410 56.97 8.27 -10.44
C ALA A 410 56.65 9.62 -11.09
N TYR A 411 56.18 9.58 -12.34
CA TYR A 411 55.89 10.77 -13.13
C TYR A 411 54.50 11.34 -12.81
N ARG A 412 54.34 12.67 -12.89
CA ARG A 412 53.03 13.31 -12.75
C ARG A 412 52.21 13.17 -14.04
N ILE A 413 50.94 12.82 -13.89
CA ILE A 413 49.98 12.63 -15.00
C ILE A 413 49.85 13.90 -15.87
N SER A 414 50.03 15.09 -15.29
CA SER A 414 49.99 16.38 -16.00
C SER A 414 51.07 16.53 -17.07
N ASP A 415 52.23 15.91 -16.85
CA ASP A 415 53.41 16.13 -17.69
C ASP A 415 53.40 15.22 -18.93
N THR A 416 52.75 14.06 -18.80
CA THR A 416 52.55 13.06 -19.87
C THR A 416 51.44 13.44 -20.85
N LEU A 417 50.46 14.24 -20.43
CA LEU A 417 49.39 14.75 -21.30
C LEU A 417 49.80 15.93 -22.19
N ARG A 418 50.84 16.70 -21.81
CA ARG A 418 51.31 17.88 -22.55
C ARG A 418 52.29 17.55 -23.69
N ARG A 419 52.98 16.41 -23.62
CA ARG A 419 53.82 15.89 -24.71
C ARG A 419 53.75 14.36 -24.70
N PRO A 420 53.35 13.68 -25.79
CA PRO A 420 53.43 12.23 -25.86
C PRO A 420 54.92 11.83 -25.86
N MET A 421 55.35 11.06 -24.85
CA MET A 421 56.71 10.53 -24.74
C MET A 421 56.68 9.01 -24.85
N ASN A 422 57.67 8.43 -25.55
CA ASN A 422 57.78 6.99 -25.74
C ASN A 422 57.96 6.29 -24.38
N THR A 423 56.97 5.49 -23.98
CA THR A 423 56.92 4.74 -22.71
C THR A 423 56.81 3.23 -22.92
N LEU A 424 57.22 2.75 -24.10
CA LEU A 424 57.19 1.32 -24.44
C LEU A 424 58.36 0.54 -23.83
#